data_AF-A0A1V5Z6T9-F1
#
_entry.id   AF-A0A1V5Z6T9-F1
#
_cell.length_a   1.000
_cell.length_b   1.000
_cell.length_c   1.000
_cell.angle_alpha   90.00
_cell.angle_beta   90.00
_cell.angle_gamma   90.00
#
_symmetry.space_group_name_H-M   'P 1'
#
loop_
_entity.id
_entity.type
_entity.pdbx_description
1 polymer ?
#
loop_
_entity_poly.entity_id
_entity_poly.type
_entity_poly.pdbx_seq_one_letter_code
_entity_poly.pdbx_strand_id
1 'polypeptide(L)'
;MMMAAEMPFRADPPLLVVPMEPALIYFPNIGTGKLEFDFEVEKDGRYRLDGAFMFSLMSGVYQPYLNGTAIGGPMDFGAKGMDPVWVYLDTHNLKAGTQTIAFIGANQPSRFSRALAPARDGIAVVGFRLTRLDTLEGFQQALKQEREKQALEAQP
;
A
#
# COMPACT_ATOMS: atom_id res chain seq x y z
N MET A 1 -4.66 1.59 13.72
CA MET A 1 -3.75 1.08 12.67
C MET A 1 -3.94 -0.42 12.65
N MET A 2 -4.04 -1.02 11.47
CA MET A 2 -4.12 -2.47 11.34
C MET A 2 -2.71 -2.99 11.13
N MET A 3 -2.24 -3.88 12.00
CA MET A 3 -0.90 -4.42 11.92
C MET A 3 -0.87 -5.55 10.89
N ALA A 4 0.09 -5.52 9.96
CA ALA A 4 0.16 -6.50 8.87
C ALA A 4 0.28 -7.94 9.38
N ALA A 5 0.99 -8.15 10.50
CA ALA A 5 1.16 -9.46 11.12
C ALA A 5 -0.13 -10.03 11.74
N GLU A 6 -1.15 -9.19 11.98
CA GLU A 6 -2.44 -9.58 12.58
C GLU A 6 -3.55 -9.69 11.53
N MET A 7 -3.29 -9.28 10.28
CA MET A 7 -4.26 -9.28 9.21
C MET A 7 -4.28 -10.64 8.49
N PRO A 8 -5.45 -11.10 8.01
CA PRO A 8 -5.50 -12.22 7.08
C PRO A 8 -4.69 -11.88 5.83
N PHE A 9 -3.73 -12.72 5.48
CA PHE A 9 -2.87 -12.50 4.32
C PHE A 9 -2.74 -13.76 3.45
N ARG A 10 -2.43 -13.53 2.17
CA ARG A 10 -2.11 -14.58 1.20
C ARG A 10 -0.84 -14.17 0.45
N ALA A 11 0.03 -15.14 0.19
CA ALA A 11 1.25 -14.91 -0.58
C ALA A 11 1.36 -15.94 -1.72
N ASP A 12 1.89 -15.51 -2.86
CA ASP A 12 2.17 -16.36 -4.02
C ASP A 12 3.51 -15.98 -4.67
N PRO A 13 4.56 -16.82 -4.55
CA PRO A 13 4.57 -18.11 -3.87
C PRO A 13 4.31 -17.99 -2.35
N PRO A 14 3.72 -19.02 -1.72
CA PRO A 14 3.37 -18.99 -0.29
C PRO A 14 4.57 -19.15 0.66
N LEU A 15 5.77 -19.34 0.10
CA LEU A 15 7.00 -19.56 0.87
C LEU A 15 7.63 -18.22 1.28
N LEU A 16 8.44 -18.28 2.35
CA LEU A 16 9.28 -17.16 2.80
C LEU A 16 8.51 -15.91 3.26
N VAL A 17 7.33 -16.12 3.86
CA VAL A 17 6.70 -15.11 4.72
C VAL A 17 7.20 -15.29 6.15
N VAL A 18 7.88 -14.28 6.67
CA VAL A 18 8.44 -14.28 8.03
C VAL A 18 7.78 -13.16 8.82
N PRO A 19 6.96 -13.48 9.84
CA PRO A 19 6.53 -12.50 10.82
C PRO A 19 7.77 -12.06 11.62
N MET A 20 8.11 -10.78 11.54
CA MET A 20 9.18 -10.17 12.31
C MET A 20 8.65 -8.86 12.88
N GLU A 21 8.11 -8.91 14.11
CA GLU A 21 7.45 -7.76 14.72
C GLU A 21 8.31 -6.49 14.63
N PRO A 22 7.74 -5.35 14.16
CA PRO A 22 6.32 -5.13 13.87
C PRO A 22 5.87 -5.42 12.42
N ALA A 23 6.72 -6.02 11.59
CA ALA A 23 6.48 -6.23 10.17
C ALA A 23 6.17 -7.69 9.77
N LEU A 24 5.41 -7.85 8.70
CA LEU A 24 5.34 -9.07 7.92
C LEU A 24 6.29 -8.92 6.73
N ILE A 25 7.31 -9.78 6.67
CA ILE A 25 8.31 -9.74 5.60
C ILE A 25 8.05 -10.87 4.63
N TYR A 26 8.09 -10.56 3.34
CA TYR A 26 7.92 -11.50 2.25
C TYR A 26 9.13 -11.46 1.32
N PHE A 27 9.78 -12.60 1.12
CA PHE A 27 10.94 -12.74 0.23
C PHE A 27 10.65 -13.76 -0.89
N PRO A 28 9.90 -13.38 -1.94
CA PRO A 28 9.56 -14.30 -3.02
C PRO A 28 10.78 -14.78 -3.82
N ASN A 29 11.87 -14.00 -3.84
CA ASN A 29 13.02 -14.19 -4.74
C ASN A 29 12.63 -14.31 -6.23
N ILE A 30 11.43 -13.83 -6.57
CA ILE A 30 10.94 -13.69 -7.93
C ILE A 30 10.32 -12.29 -8.08
N GLY A 31 10.58 -11.63 -9.21
CA GLY A 31 10.12 -10.27 -9.47
C GLY A 31 8.61 -10.13 -9.66
N THR A 32 7.85 -11.22 -9.62
CA THR A 32 6.39 -11.28 -9.81
C THR A 32 5.64 -11.81 -8.59
N GLY A 33 6.32 -11.93 -7.44
CA GLY A 33 5.70 -12.39 -6.20
C GLY A 33 4.52 -11.50 -5.78
N LYS A 34 3.52 -12.11 -5.16
CA LYS A 34 2.27 -11.45 -4.76
C LYS A 34 2.06 -11.59 -3.26
N LEU A 35 1.68 -10.49 -2.61
CA LEU A 35 1.30 -10.46 -1.20
C LEU A 35 -0.02 -9.68 -1.06
N GLU A 36 -1.01 -10.29 -0.42
CA GLU A 36 -2.35 -9.73 -0.23
C GLU A 36 -2.71 -9.66 1.24
N PHE A 37 -3.47 -8.64 1.62
CA PHE A 37 -4.06 -8.49 2.94
C PHE A 37 -5.53 -8.14 2.82
N ASP A 38 -6.36 -8.78 3.65
CA ASP A 38 -7.76 -8.42 3.80
C ASP A 38 -7.95 -7.49 5.00
N PHE A 39 -8.87 -6.55 4.85
CA PHE A 39 -9.31 -5.68 5.93
C PHE A 39 -10.79 -5.35 5.83
N GLU A 40 -11.40 -5.07 6.97
CA GLU A 40 -12.81 -4.72 7.04
C GLU A 40 -13.02 -3.21 6.94
N VAL A 41 -14.03 -2.83 6.16
CA VAL A 41 -14.58 -1.46 6.14
C VAL A 41 -15.96 -1.50 6.76
N GLU A 42 -16.18 -0.76 7.84
CA GLU A 42 -17.47 -0.81 8.56
C GLU A 42 -18.62 -0.13 7.81
N LYS A 43 -18.32 0.93 7.04
CA LYS A 43 -19.32 1.81 6.42
C LYS A 43 -18.86 2.27 5.06
N ASP A 44 -19.81 2.42 4.14
CA ASP A 44 -19.58 3.10 2.89
C ASP A 44 -19.00 4.51 3.13
N GLY A 45 -18.03 4.90 2.32
CA GLY A 45 -17.50 6.26 2.35
C GLY A 45 -16.20 6.45 1.61
N ARG A 46 -15.66 7.66 1.70
CA ARG A 46 -14.34 8.02 1.19
C ARG A 46 -13.28 7.83 2.26
N TYR A 47 -12.26 7.05 1.93
CA TYR A 47 -11.17 6.69 2.81
C TYR A 47 -9.84 7.03 2.18
N ARG A 48 -8.96 7.65 2.96
CA ARG A 48 -7.54 7.70 2.69
C ARG A 48 -6.90 6.41 3.21
N LEU A 49 -6.12 5.74 2.36
CA LEU A 49 -5.36 4.56 2.68
C LEU A 49 -3.86 4.91 2.73
N ASP A 50 -3.25 4.73 3.90
CA ASP A 50 -1.81 4.83 4.10
C ASP A 50 -1.25 3.46 4.49
N GLY A 51 -0.05 3.13 4.01
CA GLY A 51 0.71 1.95 4.45
C GLY A 51 1.99 2.37 5.16
N ALA A 52 2.45 1.54 6.10
CA ALA A 52 3.76 1.64 6.71
C ALA A 52 4.62 0.46 6.26
N PHE A 53 5.80 0.74 5.72
CA PHE A 53 6.68 -0.27 5.11
C PHE A 53 8.12 -0.10 5.57
N MET A 54 8.86 -1.20 5.72
CA MET A 54 10.30 -1.15 5.95
C MET A 54 11.02 -1.14 4.61
N PHE A 55 11.62 -0.01 4.24
CA PHE A 55 12.39 0.07 3.00
C PHE A 55 13.78 -0.51 3.22
N SER A 56 14.31 -1.28 2.27
CA SER A 56 15.65 -1.88 2.42
C SER A 56 16.30 -2.27 1.11
N LEU A 57 17.62 -2.51 1.12
CA LEU A 57 18.36 -3.00 -0.05
C LEU A 57 17.89 -4.38 -0.56
N MET A 58 17.16 -5.13 0.26
CA MET A 58 16.60 -6.43 -0.10
C MET A 58 15.21 -6.31 -0.75
N SER A 59 14.64 -5.10 -0.78
CA SER A 59 13.27 -4.89 -1.23
C SER A 59 13.17 -4.70 -2.75
N GLY A 60 12.04 -5.12 -3.31
CA GLY A 60 11.73 -5.03 -4.74
C GLY A 60 10.84 -3.84 -5.10
N VAL A 61 10.42 -3.85 -6.37
CA VAL A 61 9.43 -2.92 -6.89
C VAL A 61 8.09 -3.63 -7.03
N TYR A 62 7.04 -3.06 -6.45
CA TYR A 62 5.70 -3.65 -6.42
C TYR A 62 4.65 -2.66 -6.92
N GLN A 63 3.70 -3.14 -7.71
CA GLN A 63 2.47 -2.41 -8.03
C GLN A 63 1.43 -2.74 -6.96
N PRO A 64 0.90 -1.73 -6.25
CA PRO A 64 -0.22 -1.93 -5.34
C PRO A 64 -1.54 -2.03 -6.11
N TYR A 65 -2.47 -2.84 -5.60
CA TYR A 65 -3.83 -3.01 -6.12
C TYR A 65 -4.81 -3.01 -4.95
N LEU A 66 -5.97 -2.39 -5.15
CA LEU A 66 -7.09 -2.42 -4.23
C LEU A 66 -8.28 -3.09 -4.92
N ASN A 67 -8.76 -4.19 -4.34
CA ASN A 67 -9.82 -5.03 -4.91
C ASN A 67 -9.57 -5.40 -6.38
N GLY A 68 -8.32 -5.74 -6.71
CA GLY A 68 -7.89 -6.08 -8.07
C GLY A 68 -7.69 -4.90 -9.02
N THR A 69 -7.96 -3.67 -8.61
CA THR A 69 -7.70 -2.46 -9.41
C THR A 69 -6.36 -1.86 -9.00
N ALA A 70 -5.47 -1.57 -9.97
CA ALA A 70 -4.18 -0.94 -9.67
C ALA A 70 -4.38 0.45 -9.04
N ILE A 71 -3.58 0.78 -8.03
CA ILE A 71 -3.59 2.10 -7.38
C ILE A 71 -2.22 2.75 -7.56
N GLY A 72 -2.21 3.97 -8.09
CA GLY A 72 -0.96 4.65 -8.47
C GLY A 72 -0.11 3.84 -9.46
N GLY A 73 1.20 4.13 -9.48
CA GLY A 73 2.18 3.37 -10.26
C GLY A 73 3.04 2.44 -9.39
N PRO A 74 3.96 1.69 -10.01
CA PRO A 74 4.87 0.80 -9.28
C PRO A 74 5.72 1.56 -8.27
N MET A 75 5.84 1.00 -7.06
CA MET A 75 6.57 1.58 -5.96
C MET A 75 7.88 0.82 -5.71
N ASP A 76 9.00 1.55 -5.68
CA ASP A 76 10.31 0.99 -5.33
C ASP A 76 10.52 1.07 -3.81
N PHE A 77 10.44 -0.09 -3.14
CA PHE A 77 10.66 -0.22 -1.70
C PHE A 77 12.16 -0.32 -1.33
N GLY A 78 13.05 -0.22 -2.31
CA GLY A 78 14.49 -0.17 -2.08
C GLY A 78 14.91 1.11 -1.35
N ALA A 79 15.86 0.99 -0.41
CA ALA A 79 16.55 2.14 0.18
C ALA A 79 17.90 1.75 0.80
N LYS A 80 18.78 2.75 1.00
CA LYS A 80 19.98 2.61 1.85
C LYS A 80 19.57 2.79 3.31
N GLY A 81 19.13 1.72 3.97
CA GLY A 81 18.64 1.76 5.35
C GLY A 81 17.63 0.65 5.63
N MET A 82 17.08 0.66 6.84
CA MET A 82 15.97 -0.21 7.23
C MET A 82 15.08 0.55 8.22
N ASP A 83 14.35 1.55 7.72
CA ASP A 83 13.46 2.38 8.51
C ASP A 83 12.00 2.21 8.06
N PRO A 84 11.03 2.27 8.99
CA PRO A 84 9.62 2.30 8.66
C PRO A 84 9.26 3.64 8.03
N VAL A 85 8.68 3.61 6.84
CA VAL A 85 8.22 4.78 6.10
C VAL A 85 6.72 4.71 5.90
N TRP A 86 6.03 5.80 6.22
CA TRP A 86 4.63 5.98 5.88
C TRP A 86 4.49 6.40 4.42
N VAL A 87 3.65 5.67 3.69
CA VAL A 87 3.34 5.93 2.29
C VAL A 87 1.85 6.14 2.14
N TYR A 88 1.48 7.27 1.55
CA TYR A 88 0.13 7.48 1.02
C TYR A 88 -0.06 6.60 -0.22
N LEU A 89 -1.01 5.67 -0.16
CA LEU A 89 -1.32 4.77 -1.28
C LEU A 89 -2.30 5.43 -2.23
N ASP A 90 -3.49 5.78 -1.73
CA ASP A 90 -4.41 6.73 -2.39
C ASP A 90 -5.64 7.07 -1.52
N THR A 91 -6.59 7.80 -2.10
CA THR A 91 -7.94 8.04 -1.58
C THR A 91 -8.96 7.32 -2.44
N HIS A 92 -9.81 6.50 -1.81
CA HIS A 92 -10.79 5.67 -2.50
C HIS A 92 -12.18 5.80 -1.88
N ASN A 93 -13.22 5.62 -2.71
CA ASN A 93 -14.57 5.36 -2.20
C ASN A 93 -14.68 3.85 -1.96
N LEU A 94 -14.86 3.44 -0.72
CA LEU A 94 -14.97 2.04 -0.31
C LEU A 94 -16.39 1.72 0.11
N LYS A 95 -16.78 0.46 -0.13
CA LYS A 95 -18.03 -0.12 0.38
C LYS A 95 -17.78 -0.80 1.72
N ALA A 96 -18.81 -0.89 2.54
CA ALA A 96 -18.77 -1.71 3.73
C ALA A 96 -18.50 -3.18 3.38
N GLY A 97 -17.79 -3.89 4.26
CA GLY A 97 -17.35 -5.27 4.12
C GLY A 97 -15.87 -5.40 3.78
N THR A 98 -15.46 -6.63 3.52
CA THR A 98 -14.06 -7.00 3.27
C THR A 98 -13.52 -6.34 2.00
N GLN A 99 -12.37 -5.71 2.14
CA GLN A 99 -11.56 -5.17 1.05
C GLN A 99 -10.21 -5.89 1.03
N THR A 100 -9.57 -5.94 -0.14
CA THR A 100 -8.26 -6.57 -0.30
C THR A 100 -7.26 -5.58 -0.87
N ILE A 101 -6.15 -5.37 -0.18
CA ILE A 101 -4.97 -4.70 -0.74
C ILE A 101 -3.94 -5.76 -1.16
N ALA A 102 -3.44 -5.65 -2.37
CA ALA A 102 -2.42 -6.54 -2.92
C ALA A 102 -1.19 -5.76 -3.38
N PHE A 103 -0.03 -6.39 -3.27
CA PHE A 103 1.25 -5.93 -3.81
C PHE A 103 1.75 -7.01 -4.75
N ILE A 104 1.84 -6.69 -6.04
CA ILE A 104 2.33 -7.62 -7.07
C ILE A 104 3.65 -7.09 -7.58
N GLY A 105 4.68 -7.92 -7.57
CA GLY A 105 6.00 -7.57 -8.09
C GLY A 105 5.92 -7.10 -9.53
N ALA A 106 6.55 -5.96 -9.82
CA ALA A 106 6.49 -5.30 -11.12
C ALA A 106 7.50 -5.84 -12.15
N ASN A 107 8.21 -6.93 -11.82
CA ASN A 107 9.26 -7.55 -12.63
C ASN A 107 10.31 -6.56 -13.15
N GLN A 108 10.65 -5.56 -12.34
CA GLN A 108 11.67 -4.58 -12.63
C GLN A 108 12.64 -4.43 -11.45
N PRO A 109 13.93 -4.17 -11.69
CA PRO A 109 14.89 -4.03 -10.61
C PRO A 109 14.66 -2.73 -9.83
N SER A 110 14.85 -2.79 -8.51
CA SER A 110 14.96 -1.58 -7.68
C SER A 110 16.18 -0.74 -8.13
N ARG A 111 16.07 0.59 -8.04
CA ARG A 111 17.21 1.50 -8.26
C ARG A 111 18.32 1.31 -7.22
N PHE A 112 18.01 0.64 -6.12
CA PHE A 112 18.96 0.30 -5.07
C PHE A 112 19.52 -1.11 -5.18
N SER A 113 19.15 -1.87 -6.23
CA SER A 113 19.65 -3.22 -6.46
C SER A 113 21.19 -3.28 -6.47
N ARG A 114 21.73 -4.38 -5.93
CA ARG A 114 23.18 -4.64 -5.85
C ARG A 114 23.48 -6.05 -6.34
N ALA A 115 24.59 -6.20 -7.06
CA ALA A 115 25.02 -7.48 -7.61
C ALA A 115 25.16 -8.57 -6.53
N LEU A 116 25.69 -8.20 -5.35
CA LEU A 116 25.99 -9.10 -4.24
C LEU A 116 24.95 -9.08 -3.10
N ALA A 117 23.76 -8.48 -3.29
CA ALA A 117 22.72 -8.54 -2.27
C ALA A 117 22.16 -9.98 -2.16
N PRO A 118 22.06 -10.55 -0.94
CA PRO A 118 21.72 -11.95 -0.72
C PRO A 118 20.24 -12.29 -0.97
N ALA A 119 19.34 -11.30 -0.90
CA ALA A 119 17.92 -11.43 -1.21
C ALA A 119 17.49 -10.33 -2.17
N ARG A 120 16.64 -10.68 -3.14
CA ARG A 120 16.06 -9.76 -4.11
C ARG A 120 14.55 -9.84 -4.03
N ASP A 121 13.88 -8.77 -4.43
CA ASP A 121 12.44 -8.71 -4.57
C ASP A 121 11.64 -8.84 -3.27
N GLY A 122 12.24 -8.56 -2.11
CA GLY A 122 11.53 -8.58 -0.84
C GLY A 122 10.50 -7.44 -0.69
N ILE A 123 9.58 -7.59 0.26
CA ILE A 123 8.75 -6.48 0.76
C ILE A 123 8.50 -6.71 2.26
N ALA A 124 8.55 -5.63 3.04
CA ALA A 124 8.29 -5.67 4.47
C ALA A 124 7.19 -4.67 4.81
N VAL A 125 6.05 -5.19 5.26
CA VAL A 125 4.84 -4.42 5.54
C VAL A 125 4.62 -4.37 7.04
N VAL A 126 4.58 -3.17 7.62
CA VAL A 126 4.28 -2.98 9.05
C VAL A 126 2.77 -2.99 9.29
N GLY A 127 2.02 -2.32 8.42
CA GLY A 127 0.57 -2.27 8.53
C GLY A 127 -0.05 -1.13 7.73
N PHE A 128 -1.35 -0.96 7.91
CA PHE A 128 -2.15 0.01 7.15
C PHE A 128 -2.98 0.89 8.08
N ARG A 129 -3.30 2.08 7.60
CA ARG A 129 -4.21 3.02 8.24
C ARG A 129 -5.27 3.45 7.24
N LEU A 130 -6.52 3.21 7.61
CA LEU A 130 -7.67 3.81 6.94
C LEU A 130 -8.13 5.03 7.73
N THR A 131 -8.25 6.16 7.03
CA THR A 131 -8.82 7.39 7.58
C THR A 131 -10.08 7.74 6.80
N ARG A 132 -11.25 7.67 7.45
CA ARG A 132 -12.51 8.09 6.82
C ARG A 132 -12.50 9.61 6.68
N LEU A 133 -12.53 10.09 5.45
CA LEU A 133 -12.45 11.52 5.15
C LEU A 133 -13.81 12.19 5.27
N ASP A 134 -14.90 11.44 5.06
CA ASP A 134 -16.24 12.04 5.06
C ASP A 134 -16.66 12.61 6.42
N THR A 135 -16.03 12.14 7.49
CA THR A 135 -16.28 12.59 8.87
C THR A 135 -15.37 13.74 9.30
N LEU A 136 -14.45 14.19 8.44
CA LEU A 136 -13.53 15.29 8.74
C LEU A 136 -14.11 16.60 8.21
N GLU A 137 -14.53 17.49 9.10
CA GLU A 137 -15.14 18.78 8.75
C GLU A 137 -14.26 19.61 7.81
N GLY A 138 -12.95 19.72 8.11
CA GLY A 138 -12.02 20.45 7.25
C GLY A 138 -11.89 19.88 5.85
N PHE A 139 -11.99 18.55 5.70
CA PHE A 139 -11.99 17.91 4.39
C PHE A 139 -13.27 18.23 3.60
N GLN A 140 -14.44 18.20 4.27
CA GLN A 140 -15.72 18.56 3.65
C GLN A 140 -15.74 20.01 3.16
N GLN A 141 -15.18 20.93 3.95
CA GLN A 141 -15.06 22.34 3.56
C GLN A 141 -14.16 22.53 2.35
N ALA A 142 -12.97 21.91 2.35
CA ALA A 142 -12.04 21.99 1.22
C ALA A 142 -12.65 21.39 -0.06
N LEU A 143 -13.35 20.25 0.06
CA LEU A 143 -14.01 19.60 -1.07
C LEU A 143 -15.12 20.48 -1.67
N LYS A 144 -15.88 21.18 -0.81
CA LYS A 144 -16.90 22.13 -1.26
C LYS A 144 -16.28 23.29 -2.03
N GLN A 145 -15.21 23.88 -1.51
CA GLN A 145 -14.52 25.01 -2.16
C GLN A 145 -13.97 24.64 -3.54
N GLU A 146 -13.32 23.49 -3.67
CA GLU A 146 -12.81 23.05 -4.98
C GLU A 146 -13.93 22.76 -5.99
N ARG A 147 -15.06 22.20 -5.55
CA ARG A 147 -16.23 22.00 -6.42
C ARG A 147 -16.81 23.33 -6.90
N GLU A 148 -16.91 24.32 -6.02
CA GLU A 148 -17.38 25.66 -6.36
C GLU A 148 -16.43 26.34 -7.36
N LYS A 149 -15.11 26.22 -7.14
CA LYS A 149 -14.09 26.73 -8.05
C LYS A 149 -14.16 26.09 -9.44
N GLN A 150 -14.24 24.76 -9.52
CA GLN A 150 -14.39 24.04 -10.79
C GLN A 150 -15.68 24.41 -11.52
N ALA A 151 -16.78 24.61 -10.79
CA ALA A 151 -18.06 25.04 -11.38
C ALA A 151 -18.02 26.48 -11.91
N LEU A 152 -17.19 27.35 -11.34
CA LEU A 152 -16.94 28.71 -11.84
C LEU A 152 -16.02 28.69 -13.07
N GLU A 153 -14.99 27.84 -13.08
CA GLU A 153 -14.07 27.68 -14.22
C GLU A 153 -14.73 26.98 -15.43
N ALA A 154 -15.77 26.18 -15.20
CA ALA A 154 -16.54 25.50 -16.26
C ALA A 154 -17.68 26.36 -16.85
N GLN A 155 -17.90 27.59 -16.35
CA GLN A 155 -18.85 28.53 -16.95
C GLN A 155 -18.20 29.22 -18.16
N PRO A 156 -18.89 29.28 -19.32
CA PRO A 156 -18.34 29.80 -20.57
C PRO A 156 -18.12 31.32 -20.57
#